data_AF-A0A356TJZ6-F1
#
_entry.id   AF-A0A356TJZ6-F1
#
_cell.length_a   1.000
_cell.length_b   1.000
_cell.length_c   1.000
_cell.angle_alpha   90.00
_cell.angle_beta   90.00
_cell.angle_gamma   90.00
#
_symmetry.space_group_name_H-M   'P 1'
#
loop_
_entity.id
_entity.type
_entity.pdbx_description
1 polymer ?
#
loop_
_entity_poly.entity_id
_entity_poly.type
_entity_poly.pdbx_seq_one_letter_code
_entity_poly.pdbx_strand_id
1 'polypeptide(L)'
;MARHDTDPSLAPHPVRLAQPLIDAFVRSPTCPDHHRWHARSTLPVLALFVAMMKDPDESGLRWDALVPDALVAASIEADPAEYGFLHDLLDVSASFYRFLGERGVMSRDGAKRIRLRLTQLALGFTRAA
;
A
#
# COMPACT_ATOMS: atom_id res chain seq x y z
N MET A 1 -20.91 -20.47 -17.42
CA MET A 1 -19.66 -19.70 -17.27
C MET A 1 -19.38 -19.60 -15.78
N ALA A 2 -18.24 -20.11 -15.31
CA ALA A 2 -17.82 -19.81 -13.94
C ALA A 2 -17.50 -18.31 -13.86
N ARG A 3 -18.00 -17.61 -12.84
CA ARG A 3 -17.68 -16.20 -12.61
C ARG A 3 -16.26 -16.14 -12.06
N HIS A 4 -15.28 -16.09 -12.95
CA HIS A 4 -13.86 -15.93 -12.61
C HIS A 4 -13.60 -14.58 -11.92
N ASP A 5 -14.47 -13.61 -12.16
CA ASP A 5 -14.36 -12.22 -11.73
C ASP A 5 -14.41 -12.03 -10.19
N THR A 6 -14.81 -13.07 -9.44
CA THR A 6 -14.96 -13.00 -7.97
C THR A 6 -14.15 -14.05 -7.21
N ASP A 7 -13.34 -14.87 -7.87
CA ASP A 7 -12.54 -15.90 -7.21
C ASP A 7 -11.23 -15.30 -6.64
N PRO A 8 -11.05 -15.20 -5.31
CA PRO A 8 -9.86 -14.61 -4.71
C PRO A 8 -8.58 -15.42 -4.97
N SER A 9 -8.70 -16.71 -5.33
CA SER A 9 -7.55 -17.55 -5.66
C SER A 9 -6.89 -17.14 -6.98
N LEU A 10 -7.64 -16.46 -7.85
CA LEU A 10 -7.17 -15.94 -9.14
C LEU A 10 -6.50 -14.57 -9.03
N ALA A 11 -6.51 -13.94 -7.84
CA ALA A 11 -5.79 -12.70 -7.64
C ALA A 11 -4.26 -12.89 -7.84
N PRO A 12 -3.55 -11.85 -8.34
CA PRO A 12 -2.10 -11.92 -8.48
C PRO A 12 -1.42 -12.37 -7.20
N HIS A 13 -0.36 -13.17 -7.32
CA HIS A 13 0.33 -13.74 -6.18
C HIS A 13 0.72 -12.72 -5.09
N PRO A 14 1.26 -11.52 -5.42
CA PRO A 14 1.55 -10.48 -4.43
C PRO A 14 0.33 -10.03 -3.63
N VAL A 15 -0.82 -9.87 -4.30
CA VAL A 15 -2.08 -9.47 -3.64
C VAL A 15 -2.53 -10.55 -2.66
N ARG A 16 -2.45 -11.82 -3.06
CA ARG A 16 -2.79 -12.94 -2.17
C ARG A 16 -1.88 -13.02 -0.96
N LEU A 17 -0.57 -12.76 -1.12
CA LEU A 17 0.37 -12.69 0.00
C LEU A 17 0.09 -11.51 0.94
N ALA A 18 -0.32 -10.36 0.40
CA ALA A 18 -0.61 -9.17 1.19
C ALA A 18 -1.95 -9.26 1.93
N GLN A 19 -2.93 -10.00 1.41
CA GLN A 19 -4.31 -9.99 1.90
C GLN A 19 -4.44 -10.22 3.41
N PRO A 20 -3.76 -11.21 4.05
CA PRO A 20 -3.86 -11.40 5.50
C PRO A 20 -3.38 -10.19 6.30
N LEU A 21 -2.35 -9.48 5.81
CA LEU A 21 -1.83 -8.26 6.45
C LEU A 21 -2.78 -7.08 6.25
N ILE A 22 -3.34 -6.93 5.05
CA ILE A 22 -4.34 -5.90 4.73
C ILE A 22 -5.56 -6.07 5.64
N ASP A 23 -6.09 -7.29 5.72
CA ASP A 23 -7.23 -7.63 6.58
C ASP A 23 -6.94 -7.38 8.07
N ALA A 24 -5.73 -7.71 8.52
CA ALA A 24 -5.31 -7.44 9.89
C ALA A 24 -5.17 -5.95 10.18
N PHE A 25 -4.61 -5.16 9.24
CA PHE A 25 -4.55 -3.71 9.34
C PHE A 25 -5.96 -3.12 9.40
N VAL A 26 -6.83 -3.48 8.48
CA VAL A 26 -8.21 -2.97 8.40
C VAL A 26 -9.04 -3.28 9.65
N ARG A 27 -8.72 -4.33 10.42
CA ARG A 27 -9.34 -4.63 11.72
C ARG A 27 -8.58 -4.04 12.91
N SER A 28 -7.37 -3.53 12.70
CA SER A 28 -6.54 -2.96 13.74
C SER A 28 -7.13 -1.65 14.28
N PRO A 29 -6.96 -1.35 15.58
CA PRO A 29 -7.14 -0.01 16.13
C PRO A 29 -6.23 1.04 15.48
N THR A 30 -5.13 0.62 14.84
CA THR A 30 -4.15 1.50 14.20
C THR A 30 -4.47 1.83 12.74
N CYS A 31 -5.55 1.28 12.18
CA CYS A 31 -6.11 1.76 10.92
C CYS A 31 -7.14 2.86 11.21
N PRO A 32 -6.90 4.11 10.76
CA PRO A 32 -7.91 5.17 10.85
C PRO A 32 -9.22 4.77 10.18
N ASP A 33 -10.35 5.22 10.71
CA ASP A 33 -11.66 4.80 10.19
C ASP A 33 -11.88 5.21 8.74
N HIS A 34 -11.45 6.42 8.36
CA HIS A 34 -11.48 6.86 6.97
C HIS A 34 -10.58 5.99 6.07
N HIS A 35 -9.47 5.44 6.57
CA HIS A 35 -8.60 4.55 5.79
C HIS A 35 -9.18 3.15 5.57
N ARG A 36 -10.13 2.66 6.39
CA ARG A 36 -10.59 1.26 6.32
C ARG A 36 -11.22 0.90 4.97
N TRP A 37 -11.93 1.84 4.36
CA TRP A 37 -12.54 1.62 3.05
C TRP A 37 -11.46 1.63 1.96
N HIS A 38 -10.64 2.68 1.90
CA HIS A 38 -9.57 2.84 0.91
C HIS A 38 -8.51 1.75 1.00
N ALA A 39 -8.16 1.26 2.20
CA ALA A 39 -7.14 0.24 2.40
C ALA A 39 -7.43 -1.08 1.66
N ARG A 40 -8.70 -1.42 1.47
CA ARG A 40 -9.08 -2.64 0.73
C ARG A 40 -8.84 -2.52 -0.77
N SER A 41 -8.87 -1.31 -1.32
CA SER A 41 -8.66 -1.06 -2.75
C SER A 41 -7.23 -0.61 -3.08
N THR A 42 -6.59 0.17 -2.20
CA THR A 42 -5.28 0.77 -2.48
C THR A 42 -4.10 -0.13 -2.09
N LEU A 43 -4.19 -0.88 -0.98
CA LEU A 43 -3.08 -1.74 -0.53
C LEU A 43 -2.78 -2.92 -1.45
N PRO A 44 -3.74 -3.52 -2.19
CA PRO A 44 -3.43 -4.47 -3.26
C PRO A 44 -2.54 -3.86 -4.35
N VAL A 45 -2.77 -2.60 -4.72
CA VAL A 45 -1.94 -1.88 -5.71
C VAL A 45 -0.53 -1.69 -5.16
N LEU A 46 -0.41 -1.28 -3.89
CA LEU A 46 0.87 -1.19 -3.20
C LEU A 46 1.62 -2.53 -3.19
N ALA A 47 0.92 -3.64 -2.93
CA ALA A 47 1.52 -4.98 -2.89
C ALA A 47 2.10 -5.39 -4.25
N LEU A 48 1.39 -5.11 -5.33
CA LEU A 48 1.88 -5.31 -6.70
C LEU A 48 3.13 -4.47 -6.96
N PHE A 49 3.08 -3.18 -6.61
CA PHE A 49 4.22 -2.29 -6.81
C PHE A 49 5.47 -2.75 -6.05
N VAL A 50 5.31 -3.15 -4.77
CA VAL A 50 6.42 -3.69 -3.97
C VAL A 50 7.01 -4.94 -4.61
N ALA A 51 6.17 -5.85 -5.12
CA ALA A 51 6.63 -7.04 -5.82
C ALA A 51 7.37 -6.75 -7.13
N MET A 52 7.03 -5.66 -7.83
CA MET A 52 7.79 -5.21 -9.01
C MET A 52 9.19 -4.71 -8.66
N MET A 53 9.36 -4.11 -7.49
CA MET A 53 10.66 -3.64 -7.00
C MET A 53 11.54 -4.80 -6.55
N LYS A 54 10.93 -5.82 -5.93
CA LYS A 54 11.62 -7.00 -5.45
C LYS A 54 10.67 -8.18 -5.36
N ASP A 55 11.05 -9.27 -6.02
CA ASP A 55 10.24 -10.49 -6.04
C ASP A 55 9.88 -10.97 -4.63
N PRO A 56 8.64 -11.43 -4.43
CA PRO A 56 8.25 -12.10 -3.19
C PRO A 56 9.11 -13.35 -2.95
N ASP A 57 9.40 -13.63 -1.68
CA ASP A 57 10.09 -14.86 -1.28
C ASP A 57 9.21 -15.69 -0.33
N GLU A 58 9.76 -16.79 0.22
CA GLU A 58 9.03 -17.66 1.15
C GLU A 58 8.54 -16.92 2.41
N SER A 59 9.16 -15.78 2.77
CA SER A 59 8.75 -14.93 3.90
C SER A 59 7.66 -13.91 3.54
N GLY A 60 7.29 -13.83 2.26
CA GLY A 60 6.23 -12.98 1.73
C GLY A 60 6.77 -11.77 0.97
N LEU A 61 6.10 -10.63 1.12
CA LEU A 61 6.47 -9.39 0.41
C LEU A 61 7.60 -8.65 1.11
N ARG A 62 8.52 -8.13 0.30
CA ARG A 62 9.67 -7.33 0.72
C ARG A 62 9.27 -5.88 0.91
N TRP A 63 8.46 -5.60 1.93
CA TRP A 63 7.97 -4.24 2.22
C TRP A 63 9.10 -3.21 2.45
N ASP A 64 10.30 -3.66 2.83
CA ASP A 64 11.50 -2.82 2.92
C ASP A 64 12.01 -2.31 1.58
N ALA A 65 11.62 -2.93 0.46
CA ALA A 65 12.03 -2.57 -0.89
C ALA A 65 11.22 -1.42 -1.49
N LEU A 66 10.16 -0.93 -0.81
CA LEU A 66 9.40 0.19 -1.33
C LEU A 66 10.27 1.44 -1.46
N VAL A 67 10.26 2.02 -2.65
CA VAL A 67 10.79 3.36 -2.93
C VAL A 67 9.60 4.30 -3.15
N PRO A 68 9.20 5.12 -2.15
CA PRO A 68 8.00 5.96 -2.24
C PRO A 68 7.99 6.92 -3.43
N ASP A 69 9.15 7.46 -3.80
CA ASP A 69 9.28 8.36 -4.94
C ASP A 69 9.04 7.64 -6.27
N ALA A 70 9.42 6.36 -6.38
CA ALA A 70 9.15 5.55 -7.56
C ALA A 70 7.65 5.21 -7.67
N LEU A 71 6.96 5.03 -6.54
CA LEU A 71 5.51 4.84 -6.51
C LEU A 71 4.79 6.05 -7.11
N VAL A 72 5.20 7.26 -6.72
CA VAL A 72 4.66 8.49 -7.32
C VAL A 72 5.04 8.61 -8.78
N ALA A 73 6.30 8.38 -9.15
CA ALA A 73 6.75 8.49 -10.54
C ALA A 73 6.01 7.54 -11.48
N ALA A 74 5.72 6.31 -11.04
CA ALA A 74 4.88 5.36 -11.77
C ALA A 74 3.43 5.83 -11.95
N SER A 75 3.02 6.85 -11.19
CA SER A 75 1.73 7.51 -11.27
C SER A 75 1.80 8.92 -11.89
N ILE A 76 2.96 9.46 -12.30
CA ILE A 76 3.08 10.85 -12.80
C ILE A 76 2.46 11.06 -14.20
N GLU A 77 2.06 9.99 -14.90
CA GLU A 77 1.17 10.11 -16.07
C GLU A 77 -0.32 10.27 -15.70
N ALA A 78 -0.65 10.28 -14.40
CA ALA A 78 -2.01 10.43 -13.89
C ALA A 78 -2.66 11.72 -14.39
N ASP A 79 -3.83 11.56 -15.01
CA ASP A 79 -4.80 12.64 -15.21
C ASP A 79 -5.02 13.36 -13.87
N PRO A 80 -5.15 14.70 -13.81
CA PRO A 80 -5.56 15.41 -12.60
C PRO A 80 -6.74 14.77 -11.86
N ALA A 81 -7.64 14.08 -12.56
CA ALA A 81 -8.73 13.29 -11.98
C ALA A 81 -8.28 12.13 -11.06
N GLU A 82 -7.05 11.62 -11.23
CA GLU A 82 -6.48 10.50 -10.47
C GLU A 82 -5.66 10.95 -9.25
N TYR A 83 -5.47 12.26 -9.05
CA TYR A 83 -4.73 12.79 -7.88
C TYR A 83 -5.39 12.42 -6.55
N GLY A 84 -6.72 12.35 -6.49
CA GLY A 84 -7.42 11.88 -5.30
C GLY A 84 -7.07 10.43 -4.94
N PHE A 85 -7.01 9.55 -5.95
CA PHE A 85 -6.60 8.16 -5.75
C PHE A 85 -5.15 8.06 -5.30
N LEU A 86 -4.24 8.82 -5.91
CA LEU A 86 -2.82 8.81 -5.54
C LEU A 86 -2.61 9.34 -4.12
N HIS A 87 -3.32 10.40 -3.73
CA HIS A 87 -3.34 10.90 -2.36
C HIS A 87 -3.76 9.81 -1.37
N ASP A 88 -4.89 9.14 -1.62
CA ASP A 88 -5.41 8.08 -0.74
C ASP A 88 -4.46 6.88 -0.68
N LEU A 89 -3.87 6.50 -1.81
CA LEU A 89 -2.87 5.44 -1.86
C LEU A 89 -1.68 5.78 -0.97
N LEU A 90 -1.13 6.99 -1.06
CA LEU A 90 0.03 7.42 -0.27
C LEU A 90 -0.29 7.52 1.23
N ASP A 91 -1.43 8.12 1.58
CA ASP A 91 -1.82 8.34 2.98
C ASP A 91 -2.16 7.01 3.69
N VAL A 92 -2.94 6.15 3.03
CA VAL A 92 -3.25 4.81 3.54
C VAL A 92 -1.98 3.96 3.64
N SER A 93 -1.08 4.04 2.65
CA SER A 93 0.21 3.35 2.71
C SER A 93 1.03 3.82 3.91
N ALA A 94 1.06 5.12 4.23
CA ALA A 94 1.77 5.62 5.39
C ALA A 94 1.24 5.02 6.70
N SER A 95 -0.08 4.95 6.87
CA SER A 95 -0.71 4.25 7.99
C SER A 95 -0.40 2.76 8.02
N PHE A 96 -0.38 2.10 6.87
CA PHE A 96 -0.03 0.69 6.76
C PHE A 96 1.42 0.42 7.15
N TYR A 97 2.38 1.24 6.71
CA TYR A 97 3.79 1.10 7.10
C TYR A 97 4.01 1.28 8.61
N ARG A 98 3.24 2.16 9.26
CA ARG A 98 3.24 2.22 10.74
C ARG A 98 2.84 0.87 11.34
N PHE A 99 1.74 0.30 10.86
CA PHE A 99 1.26 -1.01 11.31
C PHE A 99 2.29 -2.12 11.07
N LEU A 100 2.96 -2.16 9.90
CA LEU A 100 3.99 -3.15 9.61
C LEU A 100 5.16 -3.10 10.60
N GLY A 101 5.59 -1.88 10.98
CA GLY A 101 6.63 -1.68 11.99
C GLY A 101 6.19 -2.06 13.41
N GLU A 102 4.93 -1.78 13.78
CA GLU A 102 4.35 -2.17 15.07
C GLU A 102 4.21 -3.69 15.20
N ARG A 103 3.88 -4.38 14.10
CA ARG A 103 3.70 -5.84 14.05
C ARG A 103 4.99 -6.63 13.87
N GLY A 104 6.12 -5.94 13.68
CA GLY A 104 7.43 -6.58 13.47
C GLY A 104 7.56 -7.27 12.11
N VAL A 105 6.72 -6.94 11.13
CA VAL A 105 6.84 -7.45 9.75
C VAL A 105 8.09 -6.88 9.09
N MET A 106 8.49 -5.67 9.49
CA MET A 106 9.76 -5.06 9.10
C MET A 106 10.34 -4.24 10.25
N SER A 107 11.58 -3.77 10.09
CA SER A 107 12.22 -2.92 11.11
C SER A 107 11.41 -1.64 11.36
N ARG A 108 11.28 -1.25 12.63
CA ARG A 108 10.58 -0.02 13.04
C ARG A 108 11.18 1.24 12.41
N ASP A 109 12.50 1.31 12.31
CA ASP A 109 13.19 2.44 11.70
C ASP A 109 12.97 2.49 10.17
N GLY A 110 13.00 1.34 9.50
CA GLY A 110 12.68 1.25 8.08
C GLY A 110 11.24 1.70 7.80
N ALA A 111 10.28 1.16 8.57
CA ALA A 111 8.89 1.57 8.51
C ALA A 111 8.71 3.08 8.75
N LYS A 112 9.39 3.65 9.75
CA LYS A 112 9.34 5.08 10.06
C LYS A 112 9.86 5.94 8.91
N ARG A 113 10.97 5.56 8.27
CA ARG A 113 11.55 6.29 7.13
C ARG A 113 10.61 6.29 5.94
N ILE A 114 10.11 5.11 5.55
CA ILE A 114 9.17 4.97 4.43
C ILE A 114 7.89 5.75 4.70
N ARG A 115 7.31 5.59 5.90
CA ARG A 115 6.12 6.32 6.32
C ARG A 115 6.29 7.84 6.20
N LEU A 116 7.40 8.37 6.72
CA LEU A 116 7.67 9.80 6.67
C LEU A 116 7.67 10.31 5.22
N ARG A 117 8.31 9.58 4.30
CA ARG A 117 8.35 9.97 2.89
C ARG A 117 6.97 9.90 2.23
N LEU A 118 6.21 8.82 2.47
CA LEU A 118 4.84 8.68 1.96
C LEU A 118 3.93 9.83 2.43
N THR A 119 3.99 10.18 3.72
CA THR A 119 3.22 11.31 4.27
C THR A 119 3.62 12.65 3.62
N GLN A 120 4.92 12.89 3.41
CA GLN A 120 5.37 14.10 2.71
C GLN A 120 4.84 14.19 1.28
N LEU A 121 4.84 13.07 0.56
CA LEU A 121 4.33 12.99 -0.81
C LEU A 121 2.81 13.23 -0.83
N ALA A 122 2.05 12.60 0.06
CA ALA A 122 0.60 12.83 0.19
C ALA A 122 0.26 14.31 0.43
N LEU A 123 1.00 14.97 1.34
CA LEU A 123 0.84 16.40 1.61
C LEU A 123 1.20 17.30 0.42
N GLY A 124 2.04 16.83 -0.50
CA GLY A 124 2.35 17.54 -1.75
C GLY A 124 1.15 17.59 -2.69
N PHE A 125 0.37 16.50 -2.77
CA PHE A 125 -0.81 16.41 -3.63
C PHE A 125 -2.02 17.19 -3.10
N THR A 126 -2.12 17.42 -1.78
CA THR A 126 -3.17 18.26 -1.19
C THR A 126 -3.01 19.75 -1.47
N ARG A 127 -1.84 20.21 -1.93
CA ARG A 127 -1.57 21.63 -2.27
C ARG A 127 -1.74 21.96 -3.75
N ALA A 128 -1.93 20.94 -4.60
CA ALA A 128 -2.04 21.09 -6.05
C ALA A 128 -3.49 21.02 -6.57
N ALA A 129 -4.45 20.76 -5.68
CA ALA A 129 -5.89 20.70 -5.97
C ALA A 129 -6.61 21.98 -5.52
#